data_AF-A0A8C1KJP0-F1
#
_entry.id   AF-A0A8C1KJP0-F1
#
_cell.length_a   1.000
_cell.length_b   1.000
_cell.length_c   1.000
_cell.angle_alpha   90.00
_cell.angle_beta   90.00
_cell.angle_gamma   90.00
#
_symmetry.space_group_name_H-M   'P 1'
#
loop_
_entity.id
_entity.type
_entity.pdbx_description
1 polymer ?
#
loop_
_entity_poly.entity_id
_entity_poly.type
_entity_poly.pdbx_seq_one_letter_code
_entity_poly.pdbx_strand_id
1 'polypeptide(L)'
;MQFSLLLHANDNLNERFKKKLPIPIPGEIIVVIVSTGISYGMVMSENYGVEVVGNIPTGLLPPKIPDFSVFPNLFPDAFAIAVVGFSIAISLAKTFALKHGYSVDGNQELIALGLCNFVSSFFHTFAVTASMSRSLVQESTGGHTEIAGLLASLLVLLVVVAIGFVFQPLPTTVLAAIIMVNLLGMFRQMKDIPALWRTSKIELAIWLVSFFASVLLGLDYGLVVAMGFAILTVIYRTQCPKNALLGQIPDTGLYFDVDEYEEAEECSGIKIFQSNTSIYFANSDLYVSALKAKTGIDPAQLLVARKSQLKYAKRDNGERKAVNHCSPVKKNAVMTENHAESESEDDFFLQRLTPIHTIVLDFTPVNFIDSVGAKTIKSVNILCWCCAGTLLSDLRTLKFFCEPVTPDLIFPTIHDAVLHCKHSRDVPVCPDVQ
;
A
#
# COMPACT_ATOMS: atom_id res chain seq x y z
N MET A 1 43.79 -0.89 5.45
CA MET A 1 43.68 -0.55 4.02
C MET A 1 44.15 -1.69 3.11
N GLN A 2 45.36 -2.24 3.28
CA GLN A 2 45.88 -3.33 2.43
C GLN A 2 45.04 -4.63 2.47
N PHE A 3 44.60 -5.09 3.66
CA PHE A 3 43.73 -6.27 3.78
C PHE A 3 42.38 -6.09 3.07
N SER A 4 41.81 -4.89 3.12
CA SER A 4 40.54 -4.59 2.45
C SER A 4 40.68 -4.60 0.92
N LEU A 5 41.81 -4.10 0.40
CA LEU A 5 42.13 -4.20 -1.03
C LEU A 5 42.32 -5.66 -1.49
N LEU A 6 42.97 -6.50 -0.68
CA LEU A 6 43.15 -7.92 -0.98
C LEU A 6 41.82 -8.68 -1.03
N LEU A 7 40.95 -8.45 -0.05
CA LEU A 7 39.61 -9.06 -0.03
C LEU A 7 38.76 -8.56 -1.21
N HIS A 8 38.77 -7.26 -1.49
CA HIS A 8 38.05 -6.71 -2.63
C HIS A 8 38.59 -7.22 -3.97
N ALA A 9 39.91 -7.42 -4.09
CA ALA A 9 40.51 -8.05 -5.26
C ALA A 9 40.08 -9.51 -5.39
N ASN A 10 40.02 -10.26 -4.29
CA ASN A 10 39.53 -11.63 -4.27
C ASN A 10 38.07 -11.73 -4.73
N ASP A 11 37.19 -10.84 -4.28
CA ASP A 11 35.78 -10.82 -4.72
C ASP A 11 35.66 -10.60 -6.23
N ASN A 12 36.41 -9.62 -6.77
CA ASN A 12 36.46 -9.37 -8.21
C ASN A 12 37.04 -10.56 -8.99
N LEU A 13 38.00 -11.28 -8.42
CA LEU A 13 38.62 -12.45 -9.03
C LEU A 13 37.64 -13.64 -9.05
N ASN A 14 36.93 -13.87 -7.95
CA ASN A 14 35.85 -14.85 -7.85
C ASN A 14 34.74 -14.58 -8.87
N GLU A 15 34.31 -13.32 -9.02
CA GLU A 15 33.34 -12.92 -10.06
C GLU A 15 33.84 -13.24 -11.48
N ARG A 16 35.09 -12.87 -11.80
CA ARG A 16 35.68 -13.09 -13.13
C ARG A 16 35.88 -14.57 -13.46
N PHE A 17 36.27 -15.38 -12.48
CA PHE A 17 36.58 -16.80 -12.66
C PHE A 17 35.44 -17.74 -12.22
N LYS A 18 34.25 -17.20 -11.94
CA LYS A 18 33.04 -17.96 -11.54
C LYS A 18 32.70 -19.13 -12.46
N LYS A 19 33.02 -19.02 -13.76
CA LYS A 19 32.78 -20.10 -14.75
C LYS A 19 33.84 -21.20 -14.74
N LYS A 20 35.02 -20.96 -14.17
CA LYS A 20 36.17 -21.86 -14.20
C LYS A 20 36.47 -22.49 -12.84
N LEU A 21 36.05 -21.85 -11.75
CA LEU A 21 36.23 -22.36 -10.39
C LEU A 21 34.96 -23.05 -9.92
N PRO A 22 35.01 -24.35 -9.53
CA PRO A 22 33.84 -25.07 -9.03
C PRO A 22 33.42 -24.62 -7.62
N ILE A 23 34.30 -23.96 -6.87
CA ILE A 23 34.07 -23.49 -5.49
C ILE A 23 34.63 -22.05 -5.38
N PRO A 24 33.90 -21.10 -4.77
CA PRO A 24 34.42 -19.75 -4.54
C PRO A 24 35.62 -19.79 -3.59
N ILE A 25 36.64 -18.96 -3.87
CA ILE A 25 37.85 -18.89 -3.04
C ILE A 25 37.50 -18.24 -1.70
N PRO A 26 37.74 -18.90 -0.55
CA PRO A 26 37.40 -18.39 0.78
C PRO A 26 38.44 -17.35 1.24
N GLY A 27 38.38 -16.15 0.67
CA GLY A 27 39.37 -15.09 0.89
C GLY A 27 39.45 -14.64 2.34
N GLU A 28 38.34 -14.60 3.06
CA GLU A 28 38.27 -14.20 4.46
C GLU A 28 39.06 -15.17 5.34
N ILE A 29 38.88 -16.49 5.13
CA ILE A 29 39.59 -17.53 5.89
C ILE A 29 41.09 -17.47 5.59
N ILE A 30 41.48 -17.30 4.32
CA ILE A 30 42.90 -17.17 3.93
C ILE A 30 43.54 -15.98 4.62
N VAL A 31 42.88 -14.82 4.60
CA VAL A 31 43.37 -13.60 5.24
C VAL A 31 43.49 -13.80 6.75
N VAL A 32 42.52 -14.45 7.40
CA VAL A 32 42.58 -14.78 8.83
C VAL A 32 43.75 -15.70 9.14
N ILE A 33 43.93 -16.80 8.41
CA ILE A 33 45.02 -17.77 8.66
C ILE A 33 46.39 -17.11 8.46
N VAL A 34 46.59 -16.41 7.34
CA VAL A 34 47.88 -15.76 7.03
C VAL A 34 48.20 -14.66 8.03
N SER A 35 47.23 -13.81 8.37
CA SER A 35 47.45 -12.73 9.34
C SER A 35 47.70 -13.24 10.75
N THR A 36 46.99 -14.29 11.17
CA THR A 36 47.22 -14.97 12.46
C THR A 36 48.64 -15.56 12.50
N GLY A 37 49.08 -16.25 11.44
CA GLY A 37 50.42 -16.82 11.35
C GLY A 37 51.53 -15.77 11.37
N ILE A 38 51.35 -14.65 10.66
CA ILE A 38 52.31 -13.53 10.68
C ILE A 38 52.34 -12.87 12.06
N SER A 39 51.17 -12.59 12.65
CA SER A 39 51.04 -11.95 13.96
C SER A 39 51.71 -12.78 15.06
N TYR A 40 51.49 -14.10 15.03
CA TYR A 40 52.14 -15.05 15.93
C TYR A 40 53.65 -15.12 15.69
N GLY A 41 54.10 -15.27 14.44
CA GLY A 41 55.52 -15.44 14.11
C GLY A 41 56.37 -14.20 14.37
N MET A 42 55.81 -12.99 14.23
CA MET A 42 56.50 -11.73 14.48
C MET A 42 56.25 -11.17 15.89
N VAL A 43 55.43 -11.85 16.70
CA VAL A 43 54.97 -11.38 18.02
C VAL A 43 54.50 -9.92 17.94
N MET A 44 53.56 -9.66 17.01
CA MET A 44 53.16 -8.29 16.65
C MET A 44 52.59 -7.48 17.82
N SER A 45 51.96 -8.16 18.78
CA SER A 45 51.38 -7.50 19.95
C SER A 45 52.46 -6.88 20.85
N GLU A 46 53.54 -7.63 21.13
CA GLU A 46 54.61 -7.16 22.02
C GLU A 46 55.60 -6.24 21.30
N ASN A 47 55.99 -6.58 20.07
CA ASN A 47 57.03 -5.87 19.34
C ASN A 47 56.54 -4.56 18.70
N TYR A 48 55.26 -4.50 18.33
CA TYR A 48 54.68 -3.39 17.56
C TYR A 48 53.43 -2.77 18.20
N GLY A 49 53.00 -3.25 19.39
CA GLY A 49 51.82 -2.73 20.09
C GLY A 49 50.51 -2.93 19.33
N VAL A 50 50.43 -3.94 18.45
CA VAL A 50 49.21 -4.22 17.69
C VAL A 50 48.18 -4.88 18.60
N GLU A 51 46.96 -4.35 18.60
CA GLU A 51 45.84 -4.93 19.33
C GLU A 51 45.41 -6.26 18.67
N VAL A 52 45.36 -7.31 19.49
CA VAL A 52 44.96 -8.66 19.10
C VAL A 52 43.70 -9.07 19.86
N VAL A 53 42.98 -10.07 19.35
CA VAL A 53 41.73 -10.57 19.95
C VAL A 53 41.92 -10.99 21.42
N GLY A 54 43.07 -11.55 21.76
CA GLY A 54 43.41 -11.93 23.14
C GLY A 54 42.68 -13.21 23.57
N ASN A 55 42.43 -13.35 24.87
CA ASN A 55 41.93 -14.60 25.42
C ASN A 55 40.47 -14.87 25.04
N ILE A 56 40.24 -15.95 24.31
CA ILE A 56 38.91 -16.43 23.93
C ILE A 56 38.49 -17.50 24.95
N PRO A 57 37.38 -17.34 25.68
CA PRO A 57 36.92 -18.34 26.63
C PRO A 57 36.62 -19.65 25.91
N THR A 58 37.27 -20.72 26.34
CA THR A 58 37.08 -22.06 25.76
C THR A 58 35.93 -22.78 26.45
N GLY A 59 35.14 -23.51 25.66
CA GLY A 59 34.01 -24.30 26.15
C GLY A 59 32.65 -23.60 26.03
N LEU A 60 31.60 -24.36 26.33
CA LEU A 60 30.23 -23.87 26.30
C LEU A 60 29.83 -23.34 27.68
N LEU A 61 29.19 -22.17 27.71
CA LEU A 61 28.56 -21.66 28.92
C LEU A 61 27.29 -22.48 29.23
N PRO A 62 27.03 -22.78 30.51
CA PRO A 62 25.80 -23.48 30.89
C PRO A 62 24.57 -22.63 30.55
N PRO A 63 23.42 -23.25 30.22
CA PRO A 63 22.19 -22.51 29.97
C PRO A 63 21.78 -21.66 31.18
N LYS A 64 21.37 -20.41 30.92
CA LYS A 64 20.91 -19.46 31.95
C LYS A 64 19.55 -18.90 31.59
N ILE A 65 18.66 -18.80 32.57
CA ILE A 65 17.34 -18.18 32.40
C ILE A 65 17.54 -16.65 32.24
N PRO A 66 16.96 -16.01 31.20
CA PRO A 66 17.01 -14.56 31.04
C PRO A 66 16.40 -13.83 32.23
N ASP A 67 17.00 -12.71 32.63
CA ASP A 67 16.47 -11.88 33.70
C ASP A 67 15.25 -11.09 33.19
N PHE A 68 14.08 -11.37 33.74
CA PHE A 68 12.83 -10.70 33.36
C PHE A 68 12.71 -9.28 33.94
N SER A 69 13.55 -8.89 34.90
CA SER A 69 13.50 -7.55 35.50
C SER A 69 13.85 -6.44 34.51
N VAL A 70 14.70 -6.73 33.52
CA VAL A 70 15.11 -5.76 32.48
C VAL A 70 14.14 -5.69 31.31
N PHE A 71 13.18 -6.61 31.22
CA PHE A 71 12.26 -6.74 30.09
C PHE A 71 11.50 -5.44 29.73
N PRO A 72 10.95 -4.66 30.70
CA PRO A 72 10.22 -3.42 30.37
C PRO A 72 11.08 -2.38 29.66
N ASN A 73 12.38 -2.33 29.97
CA ASN A 73 13.30 -1.35 29.39
C ASN A 73 13.77 -1.76 27.98
N LEU A 74 13.86 -3.07 27.70
CA LEU A 74 14.32 -3.58 26.40
C LEU A 74 13.18 -3.86 25.42
N PHE A 75 11.92 -3.81 25.85
CA PHE A 75 10.78 -4.17 24.99
C PHE A 75 10.71 -3.36 23.68
N PRO A 76 10.89 -2.02 23.67
CA PRO A 76 10.85 -1.24 22.44
C PRO A 76 11.95 -1.65 21.44
N ASP A 77 13.18 -1.83 21.93
CA ASP A 77 14.34 -2.20 21.10
C ASP A 77 14.19 -3.63 20.57
N ALA A 78 13.72 -4.56 21.42
CA ALA A 78 13.46 -5.94 21.03
C ALA A 78 12.37 -6.03 19.95
N PHE A 79 11.32 -5.21 20.04
CA PHE A 79 10.29 -5.14 19.01
C PHE A 79 10.85 -4.63 17.67
N ALA A 80 11.66 -3.57 17.70
CA ALA A 80 12.31 -3.05 16.50
C ALA A 80 13.23 -4.10 15.84
N ILE A 81 14.06 -4.78 16.63
CA ILE A 81 14.94 -5.86 16.17
C ILE A 81 14.12 -7.03 15.58
N ALA A 82 13.01 -7.41 16.20
CA ALA A 82 12.16 -8.48 15.70
C ALA A 82 11.54 -8.12 14.33
N VAL A 83 11.02 -6.90 14.16
CA VAL A 83 10.44 -6.43 12.90
C VAL A 83 11.50 -6.40 11.79
N VAL A 84 12.67 -5.82 12.05
CA VAL A 84 13.77 -5.75 11.07
C VAL A 84 14.32 -7.14 10.77
N GLY A 85 14.56 -7.94 11.80
CA GLY A 85 15.08 -9.31 11.70
C GLY A 85 14.18 -10.21 10.88
N PHE A 86 12.85 -10.17 11.11
CA PHE A 86 11.88 -10.91 10.31
C PHE A 86 11.81 -10.37 8.88
N SER A 87 11.81 -9.04 8.70
CA SER A 87 11.74 -8.41 7.37
C SER A 87 12.91 -8.83 6.47
N ILE A 88 14.13 -8.90 7.03
CA ILE A 88 15.32 -9.38 6.31
C ILE A 88 15.17 -10.86 5.98
N ALA A 89 14.76 -11.69 6.94
CA ALA A 89 14.59 -13.13 6.76
C ALA A 89 13.57 -13.46 5.66
N ILE A 90 12.36 -12.88 5.72
CA ILE A 90 11.32 -13.14 4.73
C ILE A 90 11.66 -12.59 3.35
N SER A 91 12.36 -11.45 3.27
CA SER A 91 12.82 -10.87 1.99
C SER A 91 13.83 -11.77 1.30
N LEU A 92 14.78 -12.33 2.07
CA LEU A 92 15.76 -13.28 1.54
C LEU A 92 15.10 -14.60 1.13
N ALA A 93 14.21 -15.14 1.98
CA ALA A 93 13.47 -16.35 1.69
C ALA A 93 12.65 -16.22 0.39
N LYS A 94 11.90 -15.13 0.21
CA LYS A 94 11.14 -14.86 -1.01
C LYS A 94 12.02 -14.71 -2.25
N THR A 95 13.21 -14.13 -2.11
CA THR A 95 14.17 -13.98 -3.21
C THR A 95 14.63 -15.35 -3.71
N PHE A 96 14.99 -16.27 -2.81
CA PHE A 96 15.34 -17.64 -3.19
C PHE A 96 14.13 -18.45 -3.69
N ALA A 97 12.95 -18.24 -3.11
CA ALA A 97 11.69 -18.86 -3.55
C ALA A 97 11.37 -18.53 -5.01
N LEU A 98 11.47 -17.25 -5.37
CA LEU A 98 11.31 -16.77 -6.75
C LEU A 98 12.38 -17.37 -7.69
N LYS A 99 13.63 -17.47 -7.21
CA LYS A 99 14.75 -17.99 -8.01
C LYS A 99 14.64 -19.49 -8.31
N HIS A 100 14.17 -20.28 -7.35
CA HIS A 100 14.11 -21.74 -7.45
C HIS A 100 12.69 -22.28 -7.68
N GLY A 101 11.67 -21.41 -7.75
CA GLY A 101 10.30 -21.78 -8.10
C GLY A 101 9.52 -22.50 -7.00
N TYR A 102 9.84 -22.26 -5.72
CA TYR A 102 9.08 -22.78 -4.57
C TYR A 102 8.29 -21.66 -3.87
N SER A 103 7.35 -22.03 -3.00
CA SER A 103 6.59 -21.08 -2.18
C SER A 103 7.14 -20.99 -0.76
N VAL A 104 7.02 -19.80 -0.15
CA VAL A 104 7.42 -19.55 1.24
C VAL A 104 6.20 -19.09 2.03
N ASP A 105 5.97 -19.73 3.17
CA ASP A 105 4.96 -19.30 4.14
C ASP A 105 5.59 -18.35 5.16
N GLY A 106 5.16 -17.08 5.14
CA GLY A 106 5.67 -16.06 6.05
C GLY A 106 5.30 -16.30 7.52
N ASN A 107 4.17 -16.93 7.80
CA ASN A 107 3.77 -17.24 9.17
C ASN A 107 4.68 -18.32 9.76
N GLN A 108 5.02 -19.34 8.96
CA GLN A 108 5.92 -20.40 9.36
C GLN A 108 7.34 -19.87 9.61
N GLU A 109 7.84 -18.98 8.74
CA GLU A 109 9.15 -18.32 8.94
C GLU A 109 9.18 -17.46 10.21
N LEU A 110 8.09 -16.75 10.52
CA LEU A 110 7.99 -15.94 11.74
C LEU A 110 8.06 -16.82 12.99
N ILE A 111 7.32 -17.92 13.01
CA ILE A 111 7.32 -18.89 14.12
C ILE A 111 8.71 -19.54 14.25
N ALA A 112 9.32 -19.96 13.14
CA ALA A 112 10.65 -20.58 13.15
C ALA A 112 11.73 -19.62 13.68
N LEU A 113 11.74 -18.37 13.21
CA LEU A 113 12.68 -17.35 13.68
C LEU A 113 12.47 -16.99 15.15
N GLY A 114 11.22 -16.90 15.58
CA GLY A 114 10.85 -16.66 16.97
C GLY A 114 11.30 -17.79 17.90
N LEU A 115 11.04 -19.05 17.52
CA LEU A 115 11.50 -20.22 18.27
C LEU A 115 13.03 -20.30 18.33
N CYS A 116 13.72 -19.99 17.22
CA CYS A 116 15.18 -19.96 17.18
C CYS A 116 15.76 -18.97 18.19
N ASN A 117 15.25 -17.74 18.19
CA ASN A 117 15.70 -16.69 19.13
C ASN A 117 15.28 -16.98 20.57
N PHE A 118 14.10 -17.57 20.78
CA PHE A 118 13.64 -17.97 22.11
C PHE A 118 14.57 -19.03 22.72
N VAL A 119 14.86 -20.10 21.98
CA VAL A 119 15.75 -21.18 22.44
C VAL A 119 17.18 -20.67 22.60
N SER A 120 17.69 -19.84 21.68
CA SER A 120 19.06 -19.33 21.75
C SER A 120 19.27 -18.35 22.93
N SER A 121 18.22 -17.66 23.39
CA SER A 121 18.30 -16.74 24.53
C SER A 121 18.83 -17.39 25.82
N PHE A 122 18.61 -18.70 26.01
CA PHE A 122 19.12 -19.45 27.15
C PHE A 122 20.63 -19.72 27.08
N PHE A 123 21.27 -19.52 25.93
CA PHE A 123 22.67 -19.88 25.66
C PHE A 123 23.58 -18.64 25.46
N HIS A 124 23.22 -17.49 26.06
CA HIS A 124 24.00 -16.25 25.99
C HIS A 124 24.22 -15.70 24.57
N THR A 125 23.26 -15.92 23.66
CA THR A 125 23.33 -15.39 22.29
C THR A 125 22.68 -14.03 22.16
N PHE A 126 23.17 -13.20 21.24
CA PHE A 126 22.43 -12.04 20.75
C PHE A 126 21.34 -12.47 19.74
N ALA A 127 20.44 -11.55 19.40
CA ALA A 127 19.37 -11.81 18.45
C ALA A 127 19.91 -12.21 17.07
N VAL A 128 19.41 -13.32 16.52
CA VAL A 128 19.86 -13.90 15.25
C VAL A 128 18.84 -13.67 14.13
N THR A 129 19.34 -13.44 12.92
CA THR A 129 18.54 -13.33 11.69
C THR A 129 19.28 -13.98 10.51
N ALA A 130 18.61 -14.06 9.37
CA ALA A 130 19.14 -14.59 8.13
C ALA A 130 20.32 -13.75 7.62
N SER A 131 21.30 -14.42 7.00
CA SER A 131 22.55 -13.82 6.55
C SER A 131 22.68 -13.94 5.05
N MET A 132 22.41 -12.85 4.32
CA MET A 132 22.45 -12.81 2.86
C MET A 132 23.77 -13.37 2.28
N SER A 133 24.93 -12.94 2.78
CA SER A 133 26.23 -13.39 2.27
C SER A 133 26.44 -14.90 2.41
N ARG A 134 26.10 -15.48 3.58
CA ARG A 134 26.25 -16.91 3.85
C ARG A 134 25.29 -17.76 3.02
N SER A 135 24.02 -17.34 2.93
CA SER A 135 23.02 -18.03 2.11
C SER A 135 23.36 -17.99 0.63
N LEU A 136 23.89 -16.86 0.13
CA LEU A 136 24.31 -16.74 -1.27
C LEU A 136 25.51 -17.66 -1.58
N VAL A 137 26.49 -17.75 -0.68
CA VAL A 137 27.62 -18.67 -0.84
C VAL A 137 27.14 -20.12 -0.85
N GLN A 138 26.28 -20.51 0.11
CA GLN A 138 25.68 -21.85 0.15
C GLN A 138 24.91 -22.18 -1.13
N GLU A 139 24.08 -21.26 -1.63
CA GLU A 139 23.32 -21.46 -2.86
C GLU A 139 24.24 -21.53 -4.09
N SER A 140 25.24 -20.64 -4.18
CA SER A 140 26.21 -20.63 -5.29
C SER A 140 27.09 -21.88 -5.37
N THR A 141 27.24 -22.60 -4.24
CA THR A 141 27.99 -23.85 -4.16
C THR A 141 27.10 -25.09 -4.38
N GLY A 142 25.81 -24.90 -4.69
CA GLY A 142 24.86 -25.99 -4.94
C GLY A 142 24.22 -26.57 -3.67
N GLY A 143 24.24 -25.84 -2.56
CA GLY A 143 23.58 -26.24 -1.32
C GLY A 143 22.06 -26.06 -1.39
N HIS A 144 21.33 -27.17 -1.56
CA HIS A 144 19.85 -27.18 -1.70
C HIS A 144 19.10 -27.67 -0.45
N THR A 145 19.79 -28.04 0.63
CA THR A 145 19.18 -28.59 1.85
C THR A 145 19.69 -27.91 3.11
N GLU A 146 18.91 -27.96 4.18
CA GLU A 146 19.22 -27.41 5.51
C GLU A 146 20.39 -28.14 6.19
N ILE A 147 20.75 -29.33 5.70
CA ILE A 147 21.91 -30.11 6.15
C ILE A 147 23.20 -29.27 6.03
N ALA A 148 23.30 -28.40 5.02
CA ALA A 148 24.43 -27.48 4.89
C ALA A 148 24.55 -26.54 6.10
N GLY A 149 23.42 -26.04 6.61
CA GLY A 149 23.38 -25.22 7.83
C GLY A 149 23.74 -26.02 9.08
N LEU A 150 23.27 -27.26 9.19
CA LEU A 150 23.64 -28.17 10.29
C LEU A 150 25.15 -28.42 10.32
N LEU A 151 25.75 -28.79 9.19
CA LEU A 151 27.18 -29.02 9.06
C LEU A 151 27.99 -27.75 9.39
N ALA A 152 27.53 -26.59 8.93
CA ALA A 152 28.16 -25.31 9.27
C ALA A 152 28.11 -25.04 10.79
N SER A 153 26.98 -25.31 11.45
CA SER A 153 26.86 -25.13 12.90
C SER A 153 27.75 -26.09 13.70
N LEU A 154 27.90 -27.34 13.24
CA LEU A 154 28.81 -28.33 13.85
C LEU A 154 30.28 -27.91 13.70
N LEU A 155 30.64 -27.35 12.55
CA LEU A 155 31.98 -26.80 12.32
C LEU A 155 32.26 -25.61 13.25
N VAL A 156 31.29 -24.70 13.41
CA VAL A 156 31.42 -23.56 14.35
C VAL A 156 31.58 -24.08 15.78
N LEU A 157 30.78 -25.07 16.19
CA LEU A 157 30.89 -25.70 17.50
C LEU A 157 32.29 -26.31 17.72
N LEU A 158 32.82 -27.03 16.73
CA LEU A 158 34.17 -27.60 16.78
C LEU A 158 35.22 -26.50 16.94
N VAL A 159 35.10 -25.41 16.19
CA VAL A 159 36.04 -24.28 16.26
C VAL A 159 36.02 -23.66 17.66
N VAL A 160 34.85 -23.42 18.25
CA VAL A 160 34.73 -22.83 19.59
C VAL A 160 35.31 -23.73 20.68
N VAL A 161 35.08 -25.05 20.61
CA VAL A 161 35.50 -25.98 21.67
C VAL A 161 36.98 -26.37 21.53
N ALA A 162 37.48 -26.56 20.32
CA ALA A 162 38.79 -27.16 20.08
C ALA A 162 39.85 -26.22 19.47
N ILE A 163 39.45 -25.27 18.62
CA ILE A 163 40.39 -24.48 17.79
C ILE A 163 40.47 -23.00 18.23
N GLY A 164 39.61 -22.56 19.16
CA GLY A 164 39.50 -21.15 19.57
C GLY A 164 40.83 -20.50 19.97
N PHE A 165 41.73 -21.24 20.61
CA PHE A 165 43.05 -20.74 21.03
C PHE A 165 43.93 -20.27 19.86
N VAL A 166 43.74 -20.82 18.66
CA VAL A 166 44.52 -20.45 17.46
C VAL A 166 44.25 -19.00 17.03
N PHE A 167 43.08 -18.46 17.37
CA PHE A 167 42.68 -17.10 16.97
C PHE A 167 43.08 -16.01 17.97
N GLN A 168 43.68 -16.36 19.12
CA GLN A 168 44.11 -15.37 20.12
C GLN A 168 45.09 -14.31 19.57
N PRO A 169 46.11 -14.65 18.75
CA PRO A 169 47.04 -13.66 18.19
C PRO A 169 46.48 -12.93 16.96
N LEU A 170 45.23 -13.14 16.57
CA LEU A 170 44.63 -12.48 15.40
C LEU A 170 44.55 -10.96 15.63
N PRO A 171 45.08 -10.12 14.72
CA PRO A 171 44.96 -8.66 14.85
C PRO A 171 43.51 -8.17 14.67
N THR A 172 43.06 -7.26 15.54
CA THR A 172 41.71 -6.65 15.45
C THR A 172 41.53 -5.84 14.17
N THR A 173 42.62 -5.30 13.62
CA THR A 173 42.65 -4.57 12.35
C THR A 173 42.22 -5.41 11.14
N VAL A 174 42.44 -6.73 11.18
CA VAL A 174 42.01 -7.66 10.12
C VAL A 174 40.50 -7.87 10.17
N LEU A 175 39.94 -8.03 11.38
CA LEU A 175 38.49 -8.12 11.60
C LEU A 175 37.79 -6.84 11.10
N ALA A 176 38.33 -5.67 11.43
CA ALA A 176 37.82 -4.39 10.93
C ALA A 176 37.87 -4.31 9.40
N ALA A 177 38.95 -4.80 8.76
CA ALA A 177 39.06 -4.83 7.31
C ALA A 177 38.01 -5.74 6.65
N ILE A 178 37.71 -6.90 7.25
CA ILE A 178 36.67 -7.82 6.77
C ILE A 178 35.29 -7.15 6.85
N ILE A 179 34.97 -6.49 7.98
CA ILE A 179 33.72 -5.77 8.15
C ILE A 179 33.57 -4.66 7.09
N MET A 180 34.62 -3.87 6.86
CA MET A 180 34.61 -2.80 5.87
C MET A 180 34.33 -3.29 4.44
N VAL A 181 34.90 -4.44 4.06
CA VAL A 181 34.68 -5.02 2.72
C VAL A 181 33.24 -5.52 2.56
N ASN A 182 32.71 -6.19 3.59
CA ASN A 182 31.33 -6.66 3.59
C ASN A 182 30.32 -5.50 3.51
N LEU A 183 30.61 -4.35 4.13
CA LEU A 183 29.76 -3.16 4.08
C LEU A 183 29.80 -2.43 2.73
N LEU A 184 30.87 -2.59 1.94
CA LEU A 184 31.03 -1.90 0.66
C LEU A 184 29.90 -2.26 -0.33
N GLY A 185 29.42 -3.50 -0.30
CA GLY A 185 28.28 -3.95 -1.10
C GLY A 185 26.98 -3.22 -0.74
N MET A 186 26.76 -2.94 0.55
CA MET A 186 25.60 -2.19 1.02
C MET A 186 25.70 -0.71 0.62
N PHE A 187 26.87 -0.08 0.73
CA PHE A 187 27.08 1.30 0.27
C PHE A 187 26.86 1.48 -1.24
N ARG A 188 26.99 0.41 -2.04
CA ARG A 188 26.70 0.47 -3.47
C ARG A 188 25.22 0.79 -3.76
N GLN A 189 24.30 0.51 -2.83
CA GLN A 189 22.86 0.83 -2.96
C GLN A 189 22.58 2.34 -3.05
N MET A 190 23.53 3.20 -2.63
CA MET A 190 23.45 4.64 -2.85
C MET A 190 23.36 5.01 -4.34
N LYS A 191 23.80 4.11 -5.24
CA LYS A 191 23.70 4.29 -6.70
C LYS A 191 22.28 4.14 -7.23
N ASP A 192 21.31 3.71 -6.42
CA ASP A 192 19.92 3.55 -6.82
C ASP A 192 19.13 4.87 -6.75
N ILE A 193 19.66 5.90 -6.07
CA ILE A 193 19.01 7.22 -5.92
C ILE A 193 18.63 7.86 -7.26
N PRO A 194 19.49 7.90 -8.30
CA PRO A 194 19.12 8.48 -9.59
C PRO A 194 18.01 7.70 -10.31
N ALA A 195 17.95 6.38 -10.11
CA ALA A 195 16.88 5.55 -10.66
C ALA A 195 15.56 5.85 -9.94
N LEU A 196 15.57 5.88 -8.60
CA LEU A 196 14.42 6.24 -7.78
C LEU A 196 13.88 7.64 -8.11
N TRP A 197 14.76 8.63 -8.30
CA TRP A 197 14.36 9.98 -8.70
C TRP A 197 13.58 10.00 -10.03
N ARG A 198 13.97 9.16 -10.99
CA ARG A 198 13.31 9.07 -12.31
C ARG A 198 12.01 8.29 -12.25
N THR A 199 11.93 7.26 -11.41
CA THR A 199 10.75 6.37 -11.33
C THR A 199 9.67 6.91 -10.39
N SER A 200 10.00 7.23 -9.14
CA SER A 200 9.03 7.70 -8.14
C SER A 200 9.70 8.60 -7.11
N LYS A 201 9.36 9.90 -7.15
CA LYS A 201 9.79 10.89 -6.16
C LYS A 201 9.34 10.53 -4.74
N ILE A 202 8.22 9.81 -4.62
CA ILE A 202 7.66 9.37 -3.35
C ILE A 202 8.52 8.27 -2.73
N GLU A 203 8.90 7.26 -3.52
CA GLU A 203 9.78 6.17 -3.05
C GLU A 203 11.15 6.72 -2.65
N LEU A 204 11.66 7.70 -3.40
CA LEU A 204 12.89 8.40 -3.03
C LEU A 204 12.75 9.17 -1.70
N ALA A 205 11.61 9.82 -1.46
CA ALA A 205 11.37 10.53 -0.20
C ALA A 205 11.38 9.54 0.98
N ILE A 206 10.74 8.38 0.84
CA ILE A 206 10.79 7.32 1.87
C ILE A 206 12.23 6.89 2.11
N TRP A 207 13.01 6.65 1.05
CA TRP A 207 14.41 6.25 1.15
C TRP A 207 15.25 7.31 1.88
N LEU A 208 15.14 8.59 1.50
CA LEU A 208 15.89 9.68 2.11
C LEU A 208 15.52 9.88 3.58
N VAL A 209 14.22 9.92 3.90
CA VAL A 209 13.74 10.06 5.28
C VAL A 209 14.24 8.91 6.13
N SER A 210 14.15 7.67 5.63
CA SER A 210 14.63 6.48 6.34
C SER A 210 16.14 6.54 6.61
N PHE A 211 16.92 6.94 5.60
CA PHE A 211 18.38 7.08 5.72
C PHE A 211 18.76 8.15 6.74
N PHE A 212 18.25 9.38 6.59
CA PHE A 212 18.60 10.48 7.49
C PHE A 212 18.07 10.26 8.91
N ALA A 213 16.86 9.70 9.06
CA ALA A 213 16.33 9.38 10.38
C ALA A 213 17.19 8.33 11.09
N SER A 214 17.62 7.27 10.39
CA SER A 214 18.48 6.23 10.97
C SER A 214 19.88 6.74 11.34
N VAL A 215 20.45 7.63 10.53
CA VAL A 215 21.80 8.20 10.78
C VAL A 215 21.79 9.24 11.90
N LEU A 216 20.77 10.10 11.96
CA LEU A 216 20.73 11.23 12.91
C LEU A 216 20.10 10.88 14.26
N LEU A 217 19.06 10.03 14.27
CA LEU A 217 18.30 9.68 15.48
C LEU A 217 18.68 8.32 16.06
N GLY A 218 19.53 7.55 15.37
CA GLY A 218 19.82 6.16 15.68
C GLY A 218 18.83 5.19 15.03
N LEU A 219 19.14 3.89 15.09
CA LEU A 219 18.38 2.85 14.38
C LEU A 219 16.95 2.70 14.93
N ASP A 220 16.79 2.81 16.25
CA ASP A 220 15.52 2.54 16.94
C ASP A 220 14.46 3.59 16.56
N TYR A 221 14.80 4.88 16.73
CA TYR A 221 13.94 6.00 16.31
C TYR A 221 13.85 6.12 14.79
N GLY A 222 14.95 5.85 14.07
CA GLY A 222 15.01 5.89 12.62
C GLY A 222 13.99 4.97 11.96
N LEU A 223 13.86 3.74 12.47
CA LEU A 223 12.88 2.77 11.99
C LEU A 223 11.44 3.24 12.22
N VAL A 224 11.13 3.77 13.40
CA VAL A 224 9.77 4.26 13.73
C VAL A 224 9.39 5.42 12.82
N VAL A 225 10.30 6.38 12.62
CA VAL A 225 10.09 7.52 11.72
C VAL A 225 9.92 7.06 10.28
N ALA A 226 10.77 6.14 9.80
CA ALA A 226 10.68 5.57 8.46
C ALA A 226 9.33 4.86 8.22
N MET A 227 8.90 4.01 9.15
CA MET A 227 7.64 3.29 9.08
C MET A 227 6.45 4.24 9.11
N GLY A 228 6.45 5.21 10.03
CA GLY A 228 5.40 6.23 10.10
C GLY A 228 5.30 7.05 8.83
N PHE A 229 6.43 7.46 8.26
CA PHE A 229 6.48 8.20 7.00
C PHE A 229 5.99 7.37 5.81
N ALA A 230 6.34 6.08 5.74
CA ALA A 230 5.86 5.17 4.70
C ALA A 230 4.33 5.00 4.77
N ILE A 231 3.76 4.80 5.97
CA ILE A 231 2.31 4.71 6.17
C ILE A 231 1.62 6.04 5.80
N LEU A 232 2.16 7.17 6.27
CA LEU A 232 1.63 8.49 5.94
C LEU A 232 1.61 8.73 4.43
N THR A 233 2.64 8.27 3.73
CA THR A 233 2.73 8.37 2.28
C THR A 233 1.65 7.54 1.57
N VAL A 234 1.35 6.33 2.06
CA VAL A 234 0.23 5.52 1.55
C VAL A 234 -1.09 6.26 1.76
N ILE A 235 -1.32 6.79 2.97
CA ILE A 235 -2.52 7.57 3.30
C ILE A 235 -2.65 8.77 2.35
N TYR A 236 -1.58 9.57 2.20
CA TYR A 236 -1.55 10.71 1.30
C TYR A 236 -1.88 10.33 -0.16
N ARG A 237 -1.31 9.23 -0.67
CA ARG A 237 -1.62 8.72 -2.02
C ARG A 237 -3.08 8.31 -2.18
N THR A 238 -3.69 7.71 -1.16
CA THR A 238 -5.09 7.31 -1.20
C THR A 238 -6.09 8.47 -1.04
N GLN A 239 -5.66 9.58 -0.43
CA GLN A 239 -6.47 10.79 -0.26
C GLN A 239 -6.55 11.67 -1.51
N CYS A 240 -5.58 11.57 -2.42
CA CYS A 240 -5.54 12.31 -3.68
C CYS A 240 -5.81 11.40 -4.89
N PRO A 241 -7.03 10.86 -5.04
CA PRO A 241 -7.36 10.03 -6.20
C PRO A 241 -7.37 10.84 -7.49
N LYS A 242 -7.11 10.14 -8.59
CA LYS A 242 -7.42 10.65 -9.92
C LYS A 242 -8.92 10.47 -10.13
N ASN A 243 -9.57 11.58 -10.46
CA ASN A 243 -11.00 11.61 -10.72
C ASN A 243 -11.20 11.93 -12.21
N ALA A 244 -11.98 11.10 -12.88
CA ALA A 244 -12.23 11.19 -14.31
C ALA A 244 -13.73 11.38 -14.57
N LEU A 245 -14.04 12.08 -15.65
CA LEU A 245 -15.38 12.07 -16.24
C LEU A 245 -15.35 11.12 -17.42
N LEU A 246 -16.24 10.14 -17.41
CA LEU A 246 -16.28 9.16 -18.48
C LEU A 246 -17.25 9.60 -19.59
N GLY A 247 -16.77 9.54 -20.83
CA GLY A 247 -17.53 9.70 -22.06
C GLY A 247 -17.70 8.36 -22.78
N GLN A 248 -18.73 8.25 -23.61
CA GLN A 248 -19.00 7.09 -24.43
C GLN A 248 -18.30 7.25 -25.79
N ILE A 249 -17.61 6.22 -26.26
CA ILE A 249 -17.15 6.19 -27.66
C ILE A 249 -18.38 5.92 -28.56
N PRO A 250 -18.61 6.72 -29.62
CA PRO A 250 -19.76 6.56 -30.52
C PRO A 250 -19.94 5.12 -31.01
N ASP A 251 -21.19 4.66 -31.06
CA ASP A 251 -21.59 3.32 -31.51
C ASP A 251 -20.98 2.13 -30.75
N THR A 252 -20.41 2.36 -29.56
CA THR A 252 -19.85 1.29 -28.70
C THR A 252 -20.41 1.35 -27.28
N GLY A 253 -20.23 0.26 -26.52
CA GLY A 253 -20.50 0.23 -25.07
C GLY A 253 -19.30 0.62 -24.21
N LEU A 254 -18.28 1.28 -24.80
CA LEU A 254 -17.03 1.62 -24.13
C LEU A 254 -17.08 3.03 -23.54
N TYR A 255 -16.59 3.16 -22.30
CA TYR A 255 -16.55 4.41 -21.56
C TYR A 255 -15.11 4.73 -21.13
N PHE A 256 -14.60 5.89 -21.53
CA PHE A 256 -13.22 6.34 -21.27
C PHE A 256 -13.18 7.77 -20.77
N ASP A 257 -12.06 8.16 -20.16
CA ASP A 257 -11.85 9.54 -19.69
C ASP A 257 -11.85 10.51 -20.88
N VAL A 258 -12.75 11.50 -20.83
CA VAL A 258 -12.91 12.53 -21.86
C VAL A 258 -11.66 13.41 -21.96
N ASP A 259 -10.92 13.57 -20.86
CA ASP A 259 -9.69 14.36 -20.85
C ASP A 259 -8.50 13.62 -21.51
N GLU A 260 -8.55 12.28 -21.61
CA GLU A 260 -7.47 11.43 -22.13
C GLU A 260 -7.74 10.91 -23.54
N TYR A 261 -9.01 10.67 -23.88
CA TYR A 261 -9.42 10.12 -25.18
C TYR A 261 -10.31 11.12 -25.93
N GLU A 262 -9.78 11.72 -27.00
CA GLU A 262 -10.51 12.73 -27.81
C GLU A 262 -11.79 12.18 -28.47
N GLU A 263 -11.87 10.87 -28.69
CA GLU A 263 -13.04 10.21 -29.30
C GLU A 263 -14.17 9.92 -28.29
N ALA A 264 -13.92 10.12 -26.99
CA ALA A 264 -14.91 9.88 -25.94
C ALA A 264 -15.82 11.11 -25.77
N GLU A 265 -17.10 10.96 -26.10
CA GLU A 265 -18.07 12.04 -25.99
C GLU A 265 -18.93 11.92 -24.73
N GLU A 266 -19.14 13.03 -24.03
CA GLU A 266 -20.04 13.02 -22.88
C GLU A 266 -21.48 12.73 -23.30
N CYS A 267 -22.17 11.89 -22.52
CA CYS A 267 -23.57 11.60 -22.75
C CYS A 267 -24.44 12.84 -22.47
N SER A 268 -25.25 13.26 -23.44
CA SER A 268 -26.16 14.39 -23.26
C SER A 268 -27.12 14.17 -22.09
N GLY A 269 -27.02 15.04 -21.08
CA GLY A 269 -27.83 14.99 -19.87
C GLY A 269 -27.39 13.99 -18.79
N ILE A 270 -26.33 13.19 -19.03
CA ILE A 270 -25.82 12.19 -18.09
C ILE A 270 -24.33 12.44 -17.84
N LYS A 271 -23.94 12.67 -16.58
CA LYS A 271 -22.52 12.74 -16.19
C LYS A 271 -22.09 11.45 -15.54
N ILE A 272 -21.01 10.83 -16.02
CA ILE A 272 -20.46 9.60 -15.44
C ILE A 272 -19.18 9.97 -14.70
N PHE A 273 -19.14 9.77 -13.39
CA PHE A 273 -18.00 10.09 -12.55
C PHE A 273 -17.33 8.82 -12.04
N GLN A 274 -16.03 8.72 -12.28
CA GLN A 274 -15.19 7.61 -11.81
C GLN A 274 -14.08 8.16 -10.91
N SER A 275 -13.83 7.46 -9.81
CA SER A 275 -12.67 7.69 -8.94
C SER A 275 -11.92 6.40 -8.73
N ASN A 276 -10.58 6.46 -8.77
CA ASN A 276 -9.73 5.28 -8.71
C ASN A 276 -9.35 4.84 -7.27
N THR A 277 -10.10 5.27 -6.25
CA THR A 277 -9.79 4.97 -4.85
C THR A 277 -10.99 4.44 -4.08
N SER A 278 -10.71 3.71 -3.01
CA SER A 278 -11.72 3.30 -2.03
C SER A 278 -12.17 4.49 -1.18
N ILE A 279 -13.41 4.48 -0.71
CA ILE A 279 -14.01 5.67 -0.09
C ILE A 279 -14.19 5.43 1.39
N TYR A 280 -13.50 6.22 2.20
CA TYR A 280 -13.49 6.07 3.65
C TYR A 280 -13.38 7.44 4.34
N PHE A 281 -13.37 7.46 5.67
CA PHE A 281 -13.44 8.69 6.45
C PHE A 281 -12.42 9.77 6.04
N ALA A 282 -11.23 9.38 5.57
CA ALA A 282 -10.15 10.33 5.29
C ALA A 282 -10.26 11.02 3.93
N ASN A 283 -11.04 10.46 2.99
CA ASN A 283 -11.14 10.98 1.63
C ASN A 283 -12.58 11.22 1.15
N SER A 284 -13.60 10.91 1.96
CA SER A 284 -15.01 11.07 1.58
C SER A 284 -15.38 12.51 1.20
N ASP A 285 -14.84 13.50 1.91
CA ASP A 285 -15.15 14.91 1.65
C ASP A 285 -14.44 15.42 0.39
N LEU A 286 -13.22 14.94 0.16
CA LEU A 286 -12.47 15.21 -1.07
C LEU A 286 -13.16 14.58 -2.28
N TYR A 287 -13.71 13.37 -2.13
CA TYR A 287 -14.49 12.70 -3.17
C TYR A 287 -15.71 13.55 -3.57
N VAL A 288 -16.50 14.01 -2.60
CA VAL A 288 -17.68 14.85 -2.87
C VAL A 288 -17.27 16.19 -3.47
N SER A 289 -16.19 16.80 -2.99
CA SER A 289 -15.69 18.06 -3.54
C SER A 289 -15.20 17.91 -4.98
N ALA A 290 -14.53 16.80 -5.30
CA ALA A 290 -14.09 16.48 -6.66
C ALA A 290 -15.27 16.17 -7.58
N LEU A 291 -16.27 15.43 -7.09
CA LEU A 291 -17.52 15.19 -7.81
C LEU A 291 -18.19 16.51 -8.18
N LYS A 292 -18.33 17.43 -7.22
CA LYS A 292 -18.88 18.78 -7.44
C LYS A 292 -18.07 19.56 -8.48
N ALA A 293 -16.75 19.58 -8.34
CA ALA A 293 -15.85 20.33 -9.21
C ALA A 293 -15.88 19.82 -10.66
N LYS A 294 -15.87 18.49 -10.86
CA LYS A 294 -15.90 17.89 -12.21
C LYS A 294 -17.30 17.97 -12.84
N THR A 295 -18.35 17.65 -12.10
CA THR A 295 -19.71 17.64 -12.66
C THR A 295 -20.31 19.05 -12.83
N GLY A 296 -19.76 20.06 -12.13
CA GLY A 296 -20.30 21.42 -12.11
C GLY A 296 -21.64 21.53 -11.37
N ILE A 297 -22.05 20.47 -10.66
CA ILE A 297 -23.33 20.37 -9.97
C ILE A 297 -23.08 20.24 -8.48
N ASP A 298 -23.78 21.05 -7.69
CA ASP A 298 -23.90 20.80 -6.25
C ASP A 298 -25.06 19.83 -5.99
N PRO A 299 -24.80 18.59 -5.52
CA PRO A 299 -25.84 17.59 -5.24
C PRO A 299 -26.91 18.13 -4.29
N ALA A 300 -26.55 19.01 -3.36
CA ALA A 300 -27.50 19.63 -2.44
C ALA A 300 -28.55 20.49 -3.16
N GLN A 301 -28.13 21.28 -4.17
CA GLN A 301 -29.03 22.14 -4.94
C GLN A 301 -29.96 21.32 -5.85
N LEU A 302 -29.42 20.25 -6.46
CA LEU A 302 -30.19 19.40 -7.36
C LEU A 302 -31.25 18.56 -6.60
N LEU A 303 -31.00 18.22 -5.34
CA LEU A 303 -32.01 17.61 -4.46
C LEU A 303 -33.16 18.56 -4.10
N VAL A 304 -32.88 19.83 -3.90
CA VAL A 304 -33.91 20.85 -3.66
C VAL A 304 -34.78 21.00 -4.91
N ALA A 305 -34.16 21.10 -6.09
CA ALA A 305 -34.86 21.17 -7.38
C ALA A 305 -35.75 19.95 -7.65
N ARG A 306 -35.28 18.74 -7.32
CA ARG A 306 -36.09 17.52 -7.52
C ARG A 306 -37.24 17.41 -6.52
N LYS A 307 -37.03 17.81 -5.26
CA LYS A 307 -38.10 17.86 -4.25
C LYS A 307 -39.17 18.88 -4.61
N SER A 308 -38.80 20.04 -5.17
CA SER A 308 -39.78 21.01 -5.67
C SER A 308 -40.55 20.43 -6.85
N GLN A 309 -39.88 19.84 -7.85
CA GLN A 309 -40.54 19.17 -8.98
C GLN A 309 -41.52 18.08 -8.56
N LEU A 310 -41.15 17.21 -7.62
CA LEU A 310 -42.03 16.16 -7.08
C LEU A 310 -43.25 16.74 -6.35
N LYS A 311 -43.11 17.90 -5.69
CA LYS A 311 -44.24 18.60 -5.09
C LYS A 311 -45.17 19.17 -6.16
N TYR A 312 -44.62 19.79 -7.20
CA TYR A 312 -45.40 20.31 -8.34
C TYR A 312 -46.14 19.18 -9.07
N ALA A 313 -45.48 18.07 -9.39
CA ALA A 313 -46.11 16.91 -10.04
C ALA A 313 -47.23 16.28 -9.20
N LYS A 314 -47.09 16.27 -7.87
CA LYS A 314 -48.16 15.83 -6.96
C LYS A 314 -49.33 16.81 -6.92
N ARG A 315 -49.06 18.12 -7.05
CA ARG A 315 -50.09 19.17 -7.10
C ARG A 315 -50.87 19.13 -8.41
N ASP A 316 -50.21 19.06 -9.57
CA ASP A 316 -50.83 18.94 -10.89
C ASP A 316 -51.67 17.64 -11.00
N ASN A 317 -51.16 16.51 -10.50
CA ASN A 317 -51.91 15.25 -10.49
C ASN A 317 -53.11 15.26 -9.51
N GLY A 318 -53.04 16.07 -8.44
CA GLY A 318 -54.16 16.31 -7.52
C GLY A 318 -55.24 17.20 -8.15
N GLU A 319 -54.85 18.25 -8.85
CA GLU A 319 -55.74 19.16 -9.58
C GLU A 319 -56.43 18.45 -10.76
N ARG A 320 -55.70 17.63 -11.54
CA ARG A 320 -56.28 16.81 -12.63
C ARG A 320 -57.30 15.77 -12.13
N LYS A 321 -57.08 15.18 -10.95
CA LYS A 321 -58.04 14.26 -10.32
C LYS A 321 -59.29 14.98 -9.78
N ALA A 322 -59.17 16.23 -9.36
CA ALA A 322 -60.30 17.03 -8.90
C ALA A 322 -61.19 17.52 -10.06
N VAL A 323 -60.59 17.85 -11.21
CA VAL A 323 -61.32 18.29 -12.41
C VAL A 323 -62.12 17.13 -13.05
N ASN A 324 -61.62 15.89 -12.98
CA ASN A 324 -62.32 14.73 -13.54
C ASN A 324 -63.50 14.20 -12.70
N HIS A 325 -63.77 14.78 -11.53
CA HIS A 325 -64.86 14.31 -10.63
C HIS A 325 -66.08 15.25 -10.56
N CYS A 326 -66.17 16.32 -11.37
CA CYS A 326 -67.29 17.26 -11.26
C CYS A 326 -67.88 17.66 -12.61
N SER A 327 -69.06 17.12 -12.94
CA SER A 327 -70.18 17.79 -13.66
C SER A 327 -71.35 16.82 -13.86
N PRO A 328 -72.64 17.25 -13.73
CA PRO A 328 -73.19 18.32 -14.58
C PRO A 328 -74.14 19.38 -13.94
N VAL A 329 -73.98 20.61 -14.46
CA VAL A 329 -74.99 21.63 -14.86
C VAL A 329 -75.97 22.25 -13.84
N LYS A 330 -75.93 23.60 -13.70
CA LYS A 330 -77.07 24.52 -13.92
C LYS A 330 -76.67 26.02 -14.06
N LYS A 331 -77.52 26.75 -14.79
CA LYS A 331 -77.39 28.10 -15.38
C LYS A 331 -77.57 29.29 -14.42
N ASN A 332 -76.99 30.42 -14.87
CA ASN A 332 -77.29 31.85 -14.63
C ASN A 332 -76.88 32.50 -13.29
N ALA A 333 -75.95 33.47 -13.35
CA ALA A 333 -76.16 34.86 -12.94
C ALA A 333 -74.97 35.79 -13.33
N VAL A 334 -75.31 37.06 -13.43
CA VAL A 334 -74.61 38.25 -13.94
C VAL A 334 -73.31 38.64 -13.21
N MET A 335 -72.41 39.25 -14.02
CA MET A 335 -71.24 40.12 -13.75
C MET A 335 -70.92 40.58 -12.32
N THR A 336 -69.63 40.53 -11.96
CA THR A 336 -68.89 41.71 -11.49
C THR A 336 -67.38 41.52 -11.70
N GLU A 337 -66.75 42.51 -12.33
CA GLU A 337 -65.30 42.68 -12.37
C GLU A 337 -64.76 42.92 -10.96
N ASN A 338 -63.57 42.40 -10.68
CA ASN A 338 -62.59 43.06 -9.81
C ASN A 338 -61.19 42.58 -10.20
N HIS A 339 -60.43 43.50 -10.77
CA HIS A 339 -58.98 43.47 -10.78
C HIS A 339 -58.47 43.36 -9.34
N ALA A 340 -57.64 42.36 -9.07
CA ALA A 340 -56.71 42.38 -7.96
C ALA A 340 -55.41 41.76 -8.48
N GLU A 341 -54.42 42.63 -8.66
CA GLU A 341 -53.03 42.33 -8.94
C GLU A 341 -52.49 41.33 -7.91
N SER A 342 -51.89 40.25 -8.39
CA SER A 342 -50.86 39.54 -7.65
C SER A 342 -49.80 39.08 -8.66
N GLU A 343 -48.99 40.05 -9.07
CA GLU A 343 -47.63 39.84 -9.55
C GLU A 343 -46.88 38.96 -8.54
N SER A 344 -46.44 37.75 -8.95
CA SER A 344 -45.31 36.97 -8.35
C SER A 344 -45.29 35.46 -8.68
N GLU A 345 -46.08 34.94 -9.64
CA GLU A 345 -46.04 33.50 -9.96
C GLU A 345 -45.17 33.11 -11.18
N ASP A 346 -44.74 34.08 -12.00
CA ASP A 346 -43.93 33.80 -13.20
C ASP A 346 -42.41 33.86 -12.98
N ASP A 347 -41.95 34.40 -11.84
CA ASP A 347 -40.52 34.58 -11.52
C ASP A 347 -39.79 33.30 -11.08
N PHE A 348 -40.49 32.16 -10.97
CA PHE A 348 -39.88 30.86 -10.63
C PHE A 348 -39.70 29.92 -11.85
N PHE A 349 -40.18 30.31 -13.03
CA PHE A 349 -40.18 29.46 -14.23
C PHE A 349 -38.86 29.41 -15.02
N LEU A 350 -37.81 30.10 -14.60
CA LEU A 350 -36.53 30.16 -15.34
C LEU A 350 -35.27 30.02 -14.48
N GLN A 351 -35.33 29.29 -13.35
CA GLN A 351 -34.11 28.87 -12.68
C GLN A 351 -33.49 27.68 -13.43
N ARG A 352 -32.72 28.02 -14.49
CA ARG A 352 -31.87 27.17 -15.35
C ARG A 352 -32.03 25.67 -15.09
N LEU A 353 -32.81 25.00 -15.93
CA LEU A 353 -32.65 23.57 -16.18
C LEU A 353 -31.16 23.34 -16.51
N THR A 354 -30.38 22.86 -15.55
CA THR A 354 -29.09 22.26 -15.89
C THR A 354 -29.42 21.14 -16.87
N PRO A 355 -28.78 21.07 -18.05
CA PRO A 355 -29.09 20.05 -19.06
C PRO A 355 -28.90 18.62 -18.52
N ILE A 356 -28.17 18.48 -17.41
CA ILE A 356 -27.84 17.26 -16.71
C ILE A 356 -28.98 16.87 -15.75
N HIS A 357 -29.55 15.69 -15.98
CA HIS A 357 -30.63 15.14 -15.16
C HIS A 357 -30.17 13.98 -14.26
N THR A 358 -29.14 13.23 -14.68
CA THR A 358 -28.62 12.09 -13.93
C THR A 358 -27.10 12.16 -13.84
N ILE A 359 -26.57 11.74 -12.70
CA ILE A 359 -25.16 11.43 -12.56
C ILE A 359 -25.07 9.90 -12.38
N VAL A 360 -24.05 9.25 -12.93
CA VAL A 360 -23.73 7.82 -12.69
C VAL A 360 -22.41 7.75 -11.92
N LEU A 361 -22.37 7.00 -10.81
CA LEU A 361 -21.14 6.80 -10.02
C LEU A 361 -20.60 5.44 -10.43
N ASP A 362 -19.39 5.45 -10.98
CA ASP A 362 -18.68 4.22 -11.24
C ASP A 362 -17.84 3.82 -10.01
N PHE A 363 -18.32 2.81 -9.29
CA PHE A 363 -17.64 2.16 -8.17
C PHE A 363 -16.94 0.85 -8.56
N THR A 364 -16.80 0.57 -9.86
CA THR A 364 -15.99 -0.57 -10.32
C THR A 364 -14.56 -0.54 -9.74
N PRO A 365 -13.87 0.61 -9.62
CA PRO A 365 -12.54 0.68 -9.01
C PRO A 365 -12.52 0.71 -7.48
N VAL A 366 -13.67 0.78 -6.82
CA VAL A 366 -13.78 0.94 -5.36
C VAL A 366 -13.70 -0.45 -4.69
N ASN A 367 -12.60 -0.70 -3.97
CA ASN A 367 -12.41 -2.00 -3.31
C ASN A 367 -13.20 -2.14 -2.01
N PHE A 368 -13.31 -1.06 -1.22
CA PHE A 368 -14.08 -1.06 0.03
C PHE A 368 -14.69 0.32 0.29
N ILE A 369 -15.68 0.35 1.18
CA ILE A 369 -16.28 1.57 1.70
C ILE A 369 -16.53 1.44 3.19
N ASP A 370 -16.23 2.49 3.96
CA ASP A 370 -16.52 2.51 5.41
C ASP A 370 -17.87 3.18 5.73
N SER A 371 -18.25 3.17 7.00
CA SER A 371 -19.52 3.75 7.45
C SER A 371 -19.62 5.27 7.23
N VAL A 372 -18.50 5.99 7.22
CA VAL A 372 -18.47 7.45 7.02
C VAL A 372 -18.61 7.75 5.54
N GLY A 373 -17.79 7.11 4.70
CA GLY A 373 -17.88 7.16 3.25
C GLY A 373 -19.27 6.80 2.76
N ALA A 374 -19.88 5.73 3.27
CA ALA A 374 -21.25 5.33 2.94
C ALA A 374 -22.28 6.42 3.28
N LYS A 375 -22.17 7.07 4.45
CA LYS A 375 -23.08 8.17 4.84
C LYS A 375 -22.88 9.41 3.95
N THR A 376 -21.63 9.77 3.69
CA THR A 376 -21.28 10.92 2.86
C THR A 376 -21.79 10.73 1.43
N ILE A 377 -21.59 9.55 0.87
CA ILE A 377 -22.08 9.18 -0.46
C ILE A 377 -23.61 9.14 -0.50
N LYS A 378 -24.27 8.63 0.54
CA LYS A 378 -25.74 8.59 0.64
C LYS A 378 -26.36 9.99 0.60
N SER A 379 -25.63 11.03 1.01
CA SER A 379 -26.09 12.42 0.89
C SER A 379 -26.16 12.90 -0.56
N VAL A 380 -25.39 12.28 -1.46
CA VAL A 380 -25.40 12.51 -2.92
C VAL A 380 -26.56 11.71 -3.53
N ASN A 381 -27.78 12.15 -3.27
CA ASN A 381 -29.01 11.36 -3.45
C ASN A 381 -29.53 11.32 -4.91
N ILE A 382 -28.64 11.13 -5.89
CA ILE A 382 -28.98 11.25 -7.32
C ILE A 382 -28.15 10.34 -8.24
N LEU A 383 -27.88 9.06 -7.94
CA LEU A 383 -27.08 8.25 -8.88
C LEU A 383 -27.57 6.83 -9.12
N CYS A 384 -27.42 6.39 -10.36
CA CYS A 384 -27.26 4.97 -10.68
C CYS A 384 -25.82 4.56 -10.33
N TRP A 385 -25.64 3.39 -9.74
CA TRP A 385 -24.38 2.90 -9.21
C TRP A 385 -23.89 1.73 -10.05
N CYS A 386 -22.66 1.79 -10.55
CA CYS A 386 -21.99 0.60 -11.08
C CYS A 386 -21.09 0.05 -9.97
N CYS A 387 -21.30 -1.19 -9.52
CA CYS A 387 -20.64 -1.71 -8.32
C CYS A 387 -20.19 -3.16 -8.49
N ALA A 388 -18.97 -3.48 -8.06
CA ALA A 388 -18.51 -4.86 -7.95
C ALA A 388 -19.31 -5.63 -6.87
N GLY A 389 -19.48 -6.94 -7.04
CA GLY A 389 -20.29 -7.78 -6.14
C GLY A 389 -19.76 -7.88 -4.70
N THR A 390 -18.45 -7.70 -4.49
CA THR A 390 -17.82 -7.66 -3.16
C THR A 390 -18.25 -6.41 -2.39
N LEU A 391 -18.16 -5.23 -3.01
CA LEU A 391 -18.57 -3.97 -2.42
C LEU A 391 -20.08 -3.92 -2.11
N LEU A 392 -20.90 -4.63 -2.90
CA LEU A 392 -22.34 -4.75 -2.62
C LEU A 392 -22.62 -5.41 -1.26
N SER A 393 -21.81 -6.38 -0.85
CA SER A 393 -21.93 -7.05 0.46
C SER A 393 -21.60 -6.09 1.60
N ASP A 394 -20.58 -5.25 1.43
CA ASP A 394 -20.21 -4.21 2.39
C ASP A 394 -21.31 -3.15 2.52
N LEU A 395 -21.84 -2.67 1.39
CA LEU A 395 -22.95 -1.68 1.36
C LEU A 395 -24.22 -2.21 2.04
N ARG A 396 -24.55 -3.50 1.86
CA ARG A 396 -25.66 -4.15 2.56
C ARG A 396 -25.43 -4.20 4.07
N THR A 397 -24.22 -4.57 4.49
CA THR A 397 -23.82 -4.63 5.91
C THR A 397 -23.89 -3.24 6.55
N LEU A 398 -23.54 -2.19 5.80
CA LEU A 398 -23.60 -0.80 6.23
C LEU A 398 -25.01 -0.18 6.19
N LYS A 399 -26.05 -0.95 5.84
CA LYS A 399 -27.44 -0.47 5.69
C LYS A 399 -27.54 0.72 4.73
N PHE A 400 -26.73 0.71 3.68
CA PHE A 400 -26.71 1.78 2.69
C PHE A 400 -28.06 1.94 1.98
N PHE A 401 -28.70 0.81 1.64
CA PHE A 401 -29.97 0.72 0.89
C PHE A 401 -31.26 0.97 1.69
N CYS A 402 -31.17 1.65 2.83
CA CYS A 402 -32.36 2.21 3.48
C CYS A 402 -32.71 3.55 2.81
N GLU A 403 -34.00 3.96 2.80
CA GLU A 403 -34.45 5.22 2.17
C GLU A 403 -33.46 6.38 2.40
N PRO A 404 -33.11 7.17 1.37
CA PRO A 404 -33.73 7.26 0.04
C PRO A 404 -33.10 6.40 -1.08
N VAL A 405 -32.03 5.65 -0.83
CA VAL A 405 -31.32 4.88 -1.88
C VAL A 405 -31.90 3.47 -1.98
N THR A 406 -32.49 3.11 -3.12
CA THR A 406 -33.03 1.76 -3.35
C THR A 406 -32.03 0.87 -4.10
N PRO A 407 -32.09 -0.46 -3.93
CA PRO A 407 -31.26 -1.40 -4.67
C PRO A 407 -31.46 -1.36 -6.19
N ASP A 408 -32.60 -0.86 -6.65
CA ASP A 408 -33.00 -0.82 -8.07
C ASP A 408 -32.13 0.13 -8.92
N LEU A 409 -31.36 1.00 -8.26
CA LEU A 409 -30.44 1.93 -8.91
C LEU A 409 -29.03 1.37 -9.05
N ILE A 410 -28.79 0.10 -8.70
CA ILE A 410 -27.49 -0.57 -8.87
C ILE A 410 -27.50 -1.38 -10.15
N PHE A 411 -26.49 -1.15 -10.98
CA PHE A 411 -26.29 -1.82 -12.25
C PHE A 411 -24.95 -2.56 -12.25
N PRO A 412 -24.85 -3.68 -12.97
CA PRO A 412 -23.60 -4.42 -13.09
C PRO A 412 -22.60 -3.73 -14.02
N THR A 413 -23.07 -2.91 -14.97
CA THR A 413 -22.22 -2.17 -15.90
C THR A 413 -22.65 -0.71 -16.01
N ILE A 414 -21.71 0.15 -16.42
CA ILE A 414 -21.98 1.56 -16.75
C ILE A 414 -23.00 1.65 -17.90
N HIS A 415 -22.89 0.76 -18.89
CA HIS A 415 -23.78 0.76 -20.04
C HIS A 415 -25.24 0.52 -19.65
N ASP A 416 -25.50 -0.47 -18.79
CA ASP A 416 -26.85 -0.76 -18.30
C ASP A 416 -27.44 0.41 -17.51
N ALA A 417 -26.60 1.07 -16.68
CA ALA A 417 -27.00 2.27 -15.96
C ALA A 417 -27.38 3.40 -16.93
N VAL A 418 -26.58 3.62 -17.98
CA VAL A 418 -26.84 4.66 -18.98
C VAL A 418 -28.10 4.36 -19.78
N LEU A 419 -28.32 3.11 -20.21
CA LEU A 419 -29.53 2.69 -20.92
C LEU A 419 -30.78 2.89 -20.06
N HIS A 420 -30.75 2.49 -18.80
CA HIS A 420 -31.84 2.72 -17.86
C HIS A 420 -32.15 4.22 -17.71
N CYS A 421 -31.10 5.05 -17.61
CA CYS A 421 -31.26 6.51 -17.49
C CYS A 421 -31.85 7.15 -18.76
N LYS A 422 -31.46 6.66 -19.95
CA LYS A 422 -32.02 7.12 -21.23
C LYS A 422 -33.50 6.71 -21.35
N HIS A 423 -33.83 5.45 -21.11
CA HIS A 423 -35.21 4.94 -21.20
C HIS A 423 -36.17 5.52 -20.16
N SER A 424 -35.70 5.81 -18.95
CA SER A 424 -36.54 6.46 -17.92
C SER A 424 -37.05 7.85 -18.34
N ARG A 425 -36.45 8.45 -19.39
CA ARG A 425 -36.87 9.73 -19.97
C ARG A 425 -37.81 9.55 -21.17
N ASP A 426 -37.77 8.40 -21.84
CA ASP A 426 -38.57 8.07 -23.03
C ASP A 426 -39.95 7.48 -22.68
N VAL A 427 -40.31 7.31 -21.40
CA VAL A 427 -41.68 6.93 -21.03
C VAL A 427 -42.61 8.12 -21.32
N PRO A 428 -43.51 8.03 -22.32
CA PRO A 428 -44.49 9.07 -22.55
C PRO A 428 -45.44 9.10 -21.35
N VAL A 429 -45.70 10.30 -20.82
CA VAL A 429 -46.95 10.55 -20.11
C VAL A 429 -48.06 10.12 -21.07
N CYS A 430 -48.85 9.12 -20.68
CA CYS A 430 -49.94 8.42 -21.40
C CYS A 430 -50.26 8.88 -22.84
N PRO A 431 -50.43 7.95 -23.81
CA PRO A 431 -51.07 8.31 -25.06
C PRO A 431 -52.49 8.79 -24.77
N ASP A 432 -52.83 9.99 -25.23
CA ASP A 432 -54.20 10.46 -25.29
C ASP A 432 -55.02 9.43 -26.07
N VAL A 433 -55.98 8.82 -25.37
CA VAL A 433 -57.02 8.02 -25.99
C VAL A 433 -57.90 8.99 -26.76
N GLN A 434 -57.76 9.01 -28.08
CA GLN A 434 -58.78 9.51 -29.01
C GLN A 434 -59.57 8.34 -29.57
#